data_AF-A0A2D1VG68-F1
#
_entry.id   AF-A0A2D1VG68-F1
#
_cell.length_a   1.000
_cell.length_b   1.000
_cell.length_c   1.000
_cell.angle_alpha   90.00
_cell.angle_beta   90.00
_cell.angle_gamma   90.00
#
_symmetry.space_group_name_H-M   'P 1'
#
loop_
_entity.id
_entity.type
_entity.pdbx_description
1 polymer ?
#
loop_
_entity_poly.entity_id
_entity_poly.type
_entity_poly.pdbx_seq_one_letter_code
_entity_poly.pdbx_strand_id
1 'polypeptide(L)'
;FEVRLFYVRVSSCPLEGAPQSLTLRHHHRTVGVALEINGTRIPPAESVFLTLRRDRVDKESAEATYVSTDSVRTTGTLDFEVCYDEETLLLCGALDRLEQGSDHSGVKELWSMDCCSAIGPGGCPFGKLSKQQQDFSP
;
A
#
# COMPACT_ATOMS: atom_id res chain seq x y z
N PHE A 1 -0.70 -15.22 -11.47
CA PHE A 1 0.39 -14.45 -10.83
C PHE A 1 0.01 -14.05 -9.41
N GLU A 2 0.99 -13.75 -8.57
CA GLU A 2 0.81 -13.46 -7.15
C GLU A 2 1.86 -12.46 -6.68
N VAL A 3 1.43 -11.29 -6.21
CA VAL A 3 2.26 -10.36 -5.44
C VAL A 3 2.45 -10.96 -4.06
N ARG A 4 3.69 -11.05 -3.60
CA ARG A 4 4.04 -11.65 -2.29
C ARG A 4 4.69 -10.68 -1.32
N LEU A 5 4.98 -9.48 -1.78
CA LEU A 5 5.60 -8.45 -0.97
C LEU A 5 5.09 -7.09 -1.45
N PHE A 6 4.45 -6.38 -0.53
CA PHE A 6 4.31 -4.94 -0.63
C PHE A 6 5.44 -4.32 0.17
N TYR A 7 6.20 -3.44 -0.48
CA TYR A 7 7.31 -2.72 0.11
C TYR A 7 7.06 -1.23 -0.10
N VAL A 8 6.86 -0.50 1.00
CA VAL A 8 6.66 0.96 0.98
C VAL A 8 7.79 1.60 1.76
N ARG A 9 8.52 2.49 1.10
CA ARG A 9 9.57 3.29 1.72
C ARG A 9 9.16 4.74 1.73
N VAL A 10 9.10 5.31 2.93
CA VAL A 10 8.74 6.70 3.17
C VAL A 10 10.00 7.44 3.59
N SER A 11 10.43 8.40 2.78
CA SER A 11 11.58 9.28 3.04
C SER A 11 11.10 10.70 3.33
N SER A 12 12.00 11.55 3.85
CA SER A 12 11.73 12.99 4.04
C SER A 12 10.57 13.30 5.00
N CYS A 13 10.29 12.37 5.92
CA CYS A 13 9.32 12.51 7.00
C CYS A 13 10.03 12.50 8.36
N PRO A 14 9.53 13.22 9.37
CA PRO A 14 10.01 13.07 10.75
C PRO A 14 9.86 11.60 11.20
N LEU A 15 10.95 10.97 11.63
CA LEU A 15 10.94 9.54 11.98
C LEU A 15 10.27 9.28 13.34
N GLU A 16 10.24 10.29 14.21
CA GLU A 16 9.72 10.19 15.58
C GLU A 16 8.25 9.82 15.64
N GLY A 17 7.43 10.25 14.68
CA GLY A 17 6.02 9.86 14.58
C GLY A 17 5.70 8.96 13.39
N ALA A 18 6.72 8.27 12.85
CA ALA A 18 6.48 7.15 11.94
C ALA A 18 5.65 6.08 12.69
N PRO A 19 4.51 5.61 12.15
CA PRO A 19 3.62 4.70 12.85
C PRO A 19 4.20 3.28 12.84
N GLN A 20 3.73 2.40 13.74
CA GLN A 20 4.11 0.99 13.73
C GLN A 20 3.55 0.23 12.51
N SER A 21 2.46 0.73 11.92
CA SER A 21 1.87 0.17 10.71
C SER A 21 1.21 1.25 9.87
N LEU A 22 1.08 0.97 8.57
CA LEU A 22 0.25 1.69 7.62
C LEU A 22 -0.83 0.75 7.10
N THR A 23 -1.86 1.32 6.47
CA THR A 23 -2.93 0.55 5.84
C THR A 23 -2.77 0.61 4.33
N LEU A 24 -2.62 -0.53 3.68
CA LEU A 24 -2.81 -0.65 2.22
C LEU A 24 -4.28 -0.96 1.96
N ARG A 25 -4.95 -0.14 1.17
CA ARG A 25 -6.37 -0.28 0.85
C ARG A 25 -6.54 -0.56 -0.64
N HIS A 26 -7.33 -1.58 -0.95
CA HIS A 26 -7.88 -1.80 -2.28
C HIS A 26 -9.38 -1.54 -2.22
N HIS A 27 -9.86 -0.62 -3.04
CA HIS A 27 -11.28 -0.30 -3.12
C HIS A 27 -12.08 -1.38 -3.85
N HIS A 28 -13.39 -1.16 -3.94
CA HIS A 28 -14.26 -1.91 -4.84
C HIS A 28 -13.70 -1.87 -6.28
N ARG A 29 -13.90 -2.96 -7.01
CA ARG A 29 -13.26 -3.20 -8.29
C ARG A 29 -14.28 -3.23 -9.42
N THR A 30 -13.81 -2.87 -10.61
CA THR A 30 -14.59 -3.03 -11.85
C THR A 30 -15.04 -4.48 -12.02
N VAL A 31 -16.27 -4.66 -12.51
CA VAL A 31 -16.82 -5.98 -12.82
C VAL A 31 -15.89 -6.70 -13.81
N GLY A 32 -15.50 -7.93 -13.46
CA GLY A 32 -14.56 -8.74 -14.25
C GLY A 32 -13.14 -8.78 -13.69
N VAL A 33 -12.79 -7.92 -12.74
CA VAL A 33 -11.50 -7.99 -12.02
C VAL A 33 -11.65 -8.89 -10.78
N ALA A 34 -11.03 -10.07 -10.82
CA ALA A 34 -10.94 -10.96 -9.68
C ALA A 34 -9.79 -10.52 -8.76
N LEU A 35 -10.02 -10.58 -7.45
CA LEU A 35 -9.01 -10.34 -6.42
C LEU A 35 -9.03 -11.50 -5.42
N GLU A 36 -7.85 -12.01 -5.09
CA GLU A 36 -7.64 -12.98 -4.02
C GLU A 36 -6.55 -12.46 -3.07
N ILE A 37 -6.82 -12.55 -1.77
CA ILE A 37 -5.88 -12.21 -0.69
C ILE A 37 -5.66 -13.46 0.15
N ASN A 38 -4.42 -13.92 0.27
CA ASN A 38 -4.04 -15.13 1.01
C ASN A 38 -4.90 -16.36 0.64
N GLY A 39 -5.23 -16.48 -0.65
CA GLY A 39 -6.07 -17.56 -1.18
C GLY A 39 -7.58 -17.37 -0.97
N THR A 40 -8.01 -16.29 -0.31
CA THR A 40 -9.43 -15.95 -0.14
C THR A 40 -9.89 -15.00 -1.23
N ARG A 41 -10.95 -15.37 -1.95
CA ARG A 41 -11.52 -14.55 -3.02
C ARG A 41 -12.36 -13.41 -2.44
N ILE A 42 -12.06 -12.18 -2.86
CA ILE A 42 -12.75 -10.98 -2.40
C ILE A 42 -13.87 -10.60 -3.38
N PRO A 43 -15.12 -10.44 -2.93
CA PRO A 43 -16.23 -9.97 -3.75
C PRO A 43 -15.94 -8.59 -4.38
N PRO A 44 -16.29 -8.34 -5.66
CA PRO A 44 -15.96 -7.08 -6.35
C PRO A 44 -16.46 -5.80 -5.65
N ALA A 45 -17.58 -5.89 -4.93
CA ALA A 45 -18.17 -4.77 -4.20
C ALA A 45 -17.47 -4.46 -2.85
N GLU A 46 -16.60 -5.35 -2.38
CA GLU A 46 -15.91 -5.20 -1.10
C GLU A 46 -14.53 -4.57 -1.27
N SER A 47 -14.25 -3.59 -0.40
CA SER A 47 -12.91 -3.09 -0.16
C SER A 47 -12.16 -4.04 0.77
N VAL A 48 -10.83 -4.09 0.64
CA VAL A 48 -9.96 -4.86 1.52
C VAL A 48 -8.81 -4.00 2.01
N PHE A 49 -8.35 -4.30 3.21
CA PHE A 49 -7.32 -3.57 3.92
C PHE A 49 -6.23 -4.56 4.36
N LEU A 50 -4.99 -4.27 3.99
CA LEU A 50 -3.81 -5.04 4.41
C LEU A 50 -2.95 -4.17 5.33
N THR A 51 -2.36 -4.81 6.34
CA THR A 51 -1.49 -4.11 7.28
C THR A 51 -0.06 -4.13 6.76
N LEU A 52 0.49 -2.96 6.46
CA LEU A 52 1.92 -2.79 6.19
C LEU A 52 2.63 -2.51 7.51
N ARG A 53 3.39 -3.48 8.05
CA ARG A 53 4.10 -3.32 9.32
C ARG A 53 5.43 -2.60 9.09
N ARG A 54 5.80 -1.71 10.01
CA ARG A 54 7.11 -1.05 9.98
C ARG A 54 8.21 -2.07 10.22
N ASP A 55 9.01 -2.31 9.20
CA ASP A 55 10.12 -3.25 9.20
C ASP A 55 11.41 -2.60 9.73
N ARG A 56 11.74 -1.42 9.20
CA ARG A 56 12.97 -0.69 9.53
C ARG A 56 12.74 0.80 9.64
N VAL A 57 13.49 1.44 10.54
CA VAL A 57 13.69 2.89 10.59
C VAL A 57 15.17 3.15 10.44
N ASP A 58 15.56 3.88 9.40
CA ASP A 58 16.93 4.28 9.14
C ASP A 58 17.10 5.76 9.42
N LYS A 59 17.83 6.07 10.49
CA LYS A 59 18.06 7.44 10.95
C LYS A 59 19.08 8.19 10.09
N GLU A 60 20.01 7.50 9.44
CA GLU A 60 21.01 8.15 8.58
C GLU A 60 20.36 8.68 7.30
N SER A 61 19.46 7.89 6.70
CA SER A 61 18.76 8.25 5.46
C SER A 61 17.42 8.95 5.69
N ALA A 62 16.96 9.07 6.94
CA ALA A 62 15.63 9.59 7.29
C ALA A 62 14.48 8.83 6.57
N GLU A 63 14.57 7.50 6.59
CA GLU A 63 13.62 6.61 5.91
C GLU A 63 12.93 5.63 6.88
N ALA A 64 11.64 5.40 6.68
CA ALA A 64 10.89 4.33 7.30
C ALA A 64 10.40 3.34 6.23
N THR A 65 10.58 2.05 6.47
CA THR A 65 10.19 0.97 5.57
C THR A 65 9.03 0.18 6.17
N TYR A 66 8.01 -0.08 5.35
CA TYR A 66 6.82 -0.82 5.72
C TYR A 66 6.59 -1.99 4.76
N VAL A 67 6.24 -3.15 5.31
CA VAL A 67 6.10 -4.38 4.55
C VAL A 67 4.80 -5.12 4.88
N SER A 68 4.17 -5.69 3.85
CA SER A 68 3.23 -6.81 3.99
C SER A 68 3.71 -7.96 3.12
N THR A 69 3.61 -9.17 3.67
CA THR A 69 3.86 -10.42 2.96
C THR A 69 2.57 -11.14 2.57
N ASP A 70 1.43 -10.44 2.64
CA ASP A 70 0.16 -10.96 2.16
C ASP A 70 0.28 -11.30 0.67
N SER A 71 -0.27 -12.46 0.32
CA SER A 71 -0.32 -12.97 -1.04
C SER A 71 -1.51 -12.35 -1.76
N VAL A 72 -1.26 -11.60 -2.83
CA VAL A 72 -2.29 -10.87 -3.58
C VAL A 72 -2.30 -11.27 -5.04
N ARG A 73 -3.45 -11.72 -5.53
CA ARG A 73 -3.62 -12.17 -6.93
C ARG A 73 -4.76 -11.40 -7.57
N THR A 74 -4.50 -10.85 -8.75
CA THR A 74 -5.48 -10.10 -9.56
C THR A 74 -5.50 -10.55 -11.01
N THR A 75 -6.64 -10.44 -11.68
CA THR A 75 -6.80 -10.72 -13.12
C THR A 75 -6.73 -9.47 -13.99
N GLY A 76 -6.72 -8.27 -13.40
CA GLY A 76 -6.63 -6.99 -14.11
C GLY A 76 -5.99 -5.91 -13.24
N THR A 77 -6.16 -4.65 -13.65
CA THR A 77 -5.71 -3.46 -12.91
C THR A 77 -6.21 -3.50 -11.48
N LEU A 78 -5.30 -3.25 -10.54
CA LEU A 78 -5.62 -3.18 -9.12
C LEU A 78 -5.17 -1.83 -8.57
N ASP A 79 -6.15 -0.96 -8.35
CA ASP A 79 -5.95 0.31 -7.66
C ASP A 79 -5.62 0.07 -6.18
N PHE A 80 -4.74 0.90 -5.64
CA PHE A 80 -4.34 0.83 -4.25
C PHE A 80 -4.07 2.21 -3.65
N GLU A 81 -4.23 2.28 -2.34
CA GLU A 81 -3.93 3.44 -1.52
C GLU A 81 -3.12 3.00 -0.30
N VAL A 82 -2.16 3.82 0.12
CA VAL A 82 -1.45 3.63 1.37
C VAL A 82 -1.79 4.78 2.29
N CYS A 83 -2.38 4.47 3.44
CA CYS A 83 -2.89 5.45 4.38
C CYS A 83 -2.12 5.40 5.70
N TYR A 84 -1.90 6.59 6.29
CA TYR A 84 -1.38 6.75 7.65
C TYR A 84 -2.46 6.44 8.70
N ASP A 85 -3.67 6.95 8.48
CA ASP A 85 -4.88 6.67 9.25
C ASP A 85 -6.09 6.63 8.30
N GLU A 86 -7.33 6.58 8.81
CA GLU A 86 -8.54 6.50 7.98
C GLU A 86 -8.76 7.73 7.08
N GLU A 87 -8.23 8.90 7.46
CA GLU A 87 -8.47 10.18 6.78
C GLU A 87 -7.25 10.64 5.95
N THR A 88 -6.06 10.10 6.25
CA THR A 88 -4.78 10.59 5.74
C THR A 88 -4.15 9.63 4.75
N LEU A 89 -4.23 9.98 3.46
CA LEU A 89 -3.58 9.27 2.37
C LEU A 89 -2.10 9.69 2.22
N LEU A 90 -1.20 8.72 2.10
CA LEU A 90 0.23 8.96 1.82
C LEU A 90 0.54 8.88 0.33
N LEU A 91 0.04 7.84 -0.33
CA LEU A 91 0.17 7.65 -1.77
C LEU A 91 -0.97 6.79 -2.31
N CYS A 92 -1.21 6.90 -3.60
CA CYS A 92 -2.12 6.02 -4.33
C CYS A 92 -1.48 5.61 -5.65
N GLY A 93 -2.02 4.58 -6.28
CA GLY A 93 -1.52 4.09 -7.54
C GLY A 93 -2.37 2.97 -8.12
N ALA A 94 -1.91 2.45 -9.25
CA ALA A 94 -2.50 1.30 -9.92
C ALA A 94 -1.41 0.30 -10.27
N LEU A 95 -1.70 -0.98 -10.05
CA LEU A 95 -0.85 -2.09 -10.46
C LEU A 95 -1.49 -2.78 -11.67
N ASP A 96 -0.76 -2.78 -12.78
CA ASP A 96 -1.20 -3.33 -14.05
C ASP A 96 -0.37 -4.52 -14.49
N ARG A 97 -1.06 -5.48 -15.09
CA ARG A 97 -0.44 -6.57 -15.83
C ARG A 97 -0.50 -6.25 -17.32
N LEU A 98 0.65 -6.10 -17.95
CA LEU A 98 0.74 -6.00 -19.41
C LEU A 98 0.85 -7.40 -20.00
N GLU A 99 -0.07 -7.73 -20.91
CA GLU A 99 0.05 -8.90 -21.76
C GLU A 99 0.92 -8.51 -22.96
N GLN A 100 2.20 -8.88 -22.95
CA GLN A 100 3.00 -8.82 -24.17
C GLN A 100 2.59 -9.96 -25.09
N GLY A 101 2.27 -9.61 -26.34
CA GLY A 101 1.93 -10.57 -27.40
C GLY A 101 3.01 -11.64 -27.60
N SER A 102 2.58 -12.76 -28.17
CA SER A 102 3.41 -13.93 -28.48
C SER A 102 4.48 -13.60 -29.53
N ASP A 103 5.62 -13.08 -29.10
CA ASP A 103 6.83 -13.16 -29.91
C ASP A 103 7.42 -14.57 -29.80
N HIS A 104 8.13 -15.01 -30.84
CA HIS A 104 8.67 -16.36 -31.02
C HIS A 104 9.62 -16.88 -29.91
N SER A 105 9.84 -16.10 -28.84
CA SER A 105 10.64 -16.45 -27.66
C SER A 105 9.84 -16.73 -26.37
N GLY A 106 8.50 -16.71 -26.43
CA GLY A 106 7.63 -17.02 -25.28
C GLY A 106 7.08 -15.79 -24.57
N VAL A 107 5.96 -15.98 -23.87
CA VAL A 107 5.20 -14.93 -23.18
C VAL A 107 6.02 -14.39 -22.01
N LYS A 108 6.49 -13.14 -22.09
CA LYS A 108 7.14 -12.46 -20.97
C LYS A 108 6.10 -11.61 -20.27
N GLU A 109 5.62 -12.06 -19.12
CA GLU A 109 4.70 -11.28 -18.30
C GLU A 109 5.41 -10.01 -17.84
N LEU A 110 4.82 -8.84 -18.15
CA LEU A 110 5.35 -7.54 -17.80
C LEU A 110 4.39 -6.86 -16.82
N TRP A 111 4.93 -6.23 -15.79
CA TRP A 111 4.16 -5.49 -14.78
C TRP A 111 4.46 -4.01 -14.91
N SER A 112 3.44 -3.19 -14.78
CA SER A 112 3.57 -1.74 -14.63
C SER A 112 2.90 -1.30 -13.35
N MET A 113 3.47 -0.28 -12.72
CA MET A 113 2.90 0.34 -11.54
C MET A 113 3.07 1.84 -11.68
N ASP A 114 1.95 2.55 -11.63
CA ASP A 114 1.93 3.99 -11.51
C ASP A 114 1.62 4.36 -10.07
N CYS A 115 2.31 5.37 -9.54
CA CYS A 115 2.16 5.80 -8.15
C CYS A 115 2.26 7.31 -8.05
N CYS A 116 1.42 7.92 -7.24
CA CYS A 116 1.40 9.35 -6.95
C CYS A 116 1.44 9.58 -5.44
N SER A 117 2.33 10.48 -5.01
CA SER A 117 2.32 10.97 -3.63
C SER A 117 1.08 11.82 -3.39
N ALA A 118 0.34 11.52 -2.32
CA ALA A 118 -0.77 12.33 -1.86
C ALA A 118 -0.35 13.35 -0.79
N ILE A 119 0.92 13.32 -0.36
CA ILE A 119 1.49 14.26 0.60
C ILE A 119 1.66 15.62 -0.10
N GLY A 120 0.77 16.56 0.24
CA GLY A 120 0.79 17.93 -0.27
C GLY A 120 1.72 18.88 0.52
N PRO A 121 1.63 20.19 0.26
CA PRO A 121 2.45 21.23 0.90
C PRO A 121 2.33 21.28 2.43
N GLY A 122 1.27 20.66 3.00
CA GLY A 122 1.06 20.52 4.44
C GLY A 122 2.02 19.55 5.15
N GLY A 123 2.90 18.89 4.39
CA GLY A 123 3.97 18.04 4.93
C GLY A 123 3.51 16.65 5.35
N CYS A 124 4.48 15.82 5.70
CA CYS A 124 4.25 14.43 6.08
C CYS A 124 3.52 14.31 7.43
N PRO A 125 2.50 13.43 7.56
CA PRO A 125 1.73 13.30 8.79
C PRO A 125 2.52 12.72 9.97
N PHE A 126 3.70 12.14 9.73
CA PHE A 126 4.53 11.58 10.80
C PHE A 126 4.97 12.63 11.83
N GLY A 127 4.89 13.94 11.53
CA GLY A 127 5.17 15.00 12.50
C GLY A 127 4.00 15.36 13.42
N LYS A 128 2.77 14.87 13.15
CA LYS A 128 1.60 15.16 13.98
C LYS A 128 1.59 14.17 15.15
N LEU A 129 1.96 14.64 16.36
CA LEU A 129 1.75 13.85 17.57
C LEU A 129 0.24 13.57 17.72
N SER A 130 -0.18 12.32 17.56
CA SER A 130 -1.49 11.87 18.02
C SER A 130 -1.53 12.01 19.53
N LYS A 131 -2.25 13.00 20.06
CA LYS A 131 -2.63 13.03 21.48
C LYS A 131 -3.61 11.89 21.74
N GLN A 132 -3.10 10.69 22.00
CA GLN A 132 -3.85 9.66 22.72
C GLN A 132 -2.96 9.12 23.84
N GLN A 133 -3.18 9.66 25.04
CA GLN A 133 -3.38 8.97 26.32
C GLN A 133 -3.20 10.03 27.42
N GLN A 134 -4.27 10.73 27.77
CA GLN A 134 -4.46 11.16 29.16
C GLN A 134 -5.82 10.62 29.56
N ASP A 135 -5.78 9.39 30.07
CA ASP A 135 -6.87 8.83 30.87
C ASP A 135 -7.21 9.82 31.96
N PHE A 136 -8.44 10.32 31.92
CA PHE A 136 -9.08 10.86 33.11
C PHE A 136 -9.40 9.68 34.02
N SER A 137 -8.90 9.72 35.25
CA SER A 137 -9.44 8.96 36.37
C SER A 137 -9.09 9.67 37.68
N PRO A 138 -9.95 9.54 38.69
CA PRO A 138 -10.89 10.60 39.08
C PRO A 138 -10.36 11.61 40.11
#